data_AF-A0A6P0MDS5-F1
#
_entry.id   AF-A0A6P0MDS5-F1
#
_cell.length_a   1.000
_cell.length_b   1.000
_cell.length_c   1.000
_cell.angle_alpha   90.00
_cell.angle_beta   90.00
_cell.angle_gamma   90.00
#
_symmetry.space_group_name_H-M   'P 1'
#
loop_
_entity.id
_entity.type
_entity.pdbx_description
1 polymer ?
#
loop_
_entity_poly.entity_id
_entity_poly.type
_entity_poly.pdbx_seq_one_letter_code
_entity_poly.pdbx_strand_id
1 'polypeptide(L)'
;VEGGDPSVRNPSTFAGASCSHQDLLRLSEQILLSRTPASAPAIFICLGHQLAAQAHISLIRRAVREVLAQDVLEGDGNGKALRALQRVCQEIQAVGESLVIKKRDGRVVADNWEHQEFAVAHNEAKEIGDRQLRQYESPDHETSGVPEAVIVAHEITADEHEGVIDTSIAYEHELNIAMFHSDEVNEEAILFANWAYRLIHDALIPSRHIVANSALSWLIQLPDAVEILCSTADDDDQVLTECSATCINYRDFESKTVRRSFTCQFHPELLADLRVVGLRQPPSYEELKQDDGVRLFARLLYAGMQE
;
A
#
# COMPACT_ATOMS: atom_id res chain seq x y z
N VAL A 1 -1.93 10.90 -7.03
CA VAL A 1 -3.29 10.39 -7.30
C VAL A 1 -4.12 10.70 -6.07
N GLU A 2 -5.14 11.53 -6.21
CA GLU A 2 -6.01 11.94 -5.11
C GLU A 2 -7.46 11.77 -5.56
N GLY A 3 -8.37 11.56 -4.63
CA GLY A 3 -9.81 11.58 -4.90
C GLY A 3 -10.61 11.65 -3.61
N GLY A 4 -11.87 12.06 -3.75
CA GLY A 4 -12.80 12.29 -2.65
C GLY A 4 -13.97 11.29 -2.64
N ASP A 5 -15.19 11.83 -2.70
CA ASP A 5 -16.49 11.21 -2.37
C ASP A 5 -16.76 9.74 -2.77
N PRO A 6 -16.28 9.20 -3.91
CA PRO A 6 -16.47 7.78 -4.22
C PRO A 6 -15.83 6.83 -3.20
N SER A 7 -16.38 5.63 -3.07
CA SER A 7 -15.90 4.59 -2.16
C SER A 7 -15.32 3.43 -2.96
N VAL A 8 -14.03 3.14 -2.76
CA VAL A 8 -13.31 2.08 -3.50
C VAL A 8 -13.89 0.68 -3.25
N ARG A 9 -14.47 0.45 -2.07
CA ARG A 9 -15.17 -0.81 -1.74
C ARG A 9 -16.55 -0.96 -2.38
N ASN A 10 -17.12 0.13 -2.92
CA ASN A 10 -18.44 0.12 -3.57
C ASN A 10 -18.36 0.74 -4.98
N PRO A 11 -18.10 -0.06 -6.04
CA PRO A 11 -17.98 0.43 -7.40
C PRO A 11 -19.18 1.24 -7.91
N SER A 12 -20.38 1.03 -7.33
CA SER A 12 -21.59 1.77 -7.71
C SER A 12 -21.52 3.28 -7.38
N THR A 13 -20.68 3.70 -6.43
CA THR A 13 -20.52 5.13 -6.11
C THR A 13 -19.82 5.91 -7.21
N PHE A 14 -19.18 5.23 -8.17
CA PHE A 14 -18.61 5.84 -9.36
C PHE A 14 -19.65 6.05 -10.47
N ALA A 15 -20.91 5.66 -10.26
CA ALA A 15 -21.96 5.86 -11.24
C ALA A 15 -22.15 7.36 -11.54
N GLY A 16 -22.07 7.72 -12.83
CA GLY A 16 -22.18 9.11 -13.29
C GLY A 16 -20.86 9.89 -13.28
N ALA A 17 -19.76 9.32 -12.79
CA ALA A 17 -18.42 9.91 -12.94
C ALA A 17 -17.88 9.74 -14.36
N SER A 18 -16.91 10.59 -14.74
CA SER A 18 -16.22 10.52 -16.03
C SER A 18 -15.30 9.30 -16.19
N CYS A 19 -15.01 8.60 -15.10
CA CYS A 19 -14.12 7.44 -15.05
C CYS A 19 -14.74 6.38 -14.16
N SER A 20 -14.68 5.12 -14.58
CA SER A 20 -15.20 4.01 -13.78
C SER A 20 -14.20 3.59 -12.68
N HIS A 21 -14.71 2.94 -11.62
CA HIS A 21 -13.87 2.30 -10.60
C HIS A 21 -12.80 1.40 -11.23
N GLN A 22 -13.19 0.57 -12.19
CA GLN A 22 -12.30 -0.36 -12.87
C GLN A 22 -11.19 0.35 -13.68
N ASP A 23 -11.49 1.48 -14.30
CA ASP A 23 -10.50 2.24 -15.06
C ASP A 23 -9.49 2.92 -14.14
N LEU A 24 -9.94 3.44 -12.99
CA LEU A 24 -9.06 3.98 -11.95
C LEU A 24 -8.19 2.90 -11.32
N LEU A 25 -8.75 1.71 -11.05
CA LEU A 25 -7.98 0.57 -10.55
C LEU A 25 -6.89 0.18 -11.54
N ARG A 26 -7.21 0.04 -12.83
CA ARG A 26 -6.21 -0.24 -13.88
C ARG A 26 -5.15 0.86 -13.97
N LEU A 27 -5.54 2.13 -13.87
CA LEU A 27 -4.58 3.23 -13.85
C LEU A 27 -3.63 3.09 -12.66
N SER A 28 -4.15 2.81 -11.46
CA SER A 28 -3.33 2.58 -10.27
C SER A 28 -2.39 1.39 -10.45
N GLU A 29 -2.84 0.26 -10.99
CA GLU A 29 -1.97 -0.87 -11.35
C GLU A 29 -0.85 -0.46 -12.30
N GLN A 30 -1.16 0.31 -13.35
CA GLN A 30 -0.15 0.80 -14.30
C GLN A 30 0.85 1.73 -13.63
N ILE A 31 0.40 2.63 -12.76
CA ILE A 31 1.29 3.51 -11.99
C ILE A 31 2.22 2.66 -11.11
N LEU A 32 1.68 1.67 -10.39
CA LEU A 32 2.46 0.77 -9.55
C LEU A 32 3.51 -0.01 -10.35
N LEU A 33 3.22 -0.43 -11.57
CA LEU A 33 4.15 -1.14 -12.45
C LEU A 33 5.13 -0.22 -13.20
N SER A 34 4.87 1.09 -13.24
CA SER A 34 5.64 2.04 -14.05
C SER A 34 6.94 2.54 -13.40
N ARG A 35 7.20 2.15 -12.14
CA ARG A 35 8.37 2.63 -11.42
C ARG A 35 9.66 2.07 -12.05
N THR A 36 10.45 2.97 -12.62
CA THR A 36 11.75 2.72 -13.27
C THR A 36 12.80 3.74 -12.80
N PRO A 37 14.10 3.55 -13.12
CA PRO A 37 15.14 4.52 -12.78
C PRO A 37 14.87 5.95 -13.28
N ALA A 38 14.15 6.10 -14.39
CA ALA A 38 13.85 7.41 -14.98
C ALA A 38 12.46 7.97 -14.60
N SER A 39 11.69 7.24 -13.78
CA SER A 39 10.35 7.65 -13.38
C SER A 39 10.37 8.57 -12.15
N ALA A 40 9.31 9.37 -11.97
CA ALA A 40 9.04 10.07 -10.73
C ALA A 40 8.37 9.13 -9.70
N PRO A 41 8.52 9.38 -8.38
CA PRO A 41 7.74 8.67 -7.37
C PRO A 41 6.25 8.97 -7.54
N ALA A 42 5.40 8.00 -7.22
CA ALA A 42 3.97 8.22 -7.09
C ALA A 42 3.61 8.52 -5.64
N ILE A 43 2.71 9.48 -5.43
CA ILE A 43 2.05 9.69 -4.14
C ILE A 43 0.54 9.50 -4.33
N PHE A 44 -0.04 8.62 -3.53
CA PHE A 44 -1.46 8.29 -3.53
C PHE A 44 -2.11 8.81 -2.25
N ILE A 45 -3.16 9.61 -2.37
CA ILE A 45 -3.78 10.33 -1.25
C ILE A 45 -5.28 9.98 -1.19
N CYS A 46 -5.80 9.71 0.00
CA CYS A 46 -7.20 9.41 0.28
C CYS A 46 -7.75 8.29 -0.62
N LEU A 47 -8.63 8.59 -1.59
CA LEU A 47 -9.11 7.60 -2.56
C LEU A 47 -7.95 6.90 -3.30
N GLY A 48 -6.85 7.63 -3.56
CA GLY A 48 -5.65 7.07 -4.16
C GLY A 48 -5.03 5.97 -3.30
N HIS A 49 -4.96 6.15 -1.99
CA HIS A 49 -4.42 5.17 -1.04
C HIS A 49 -5.25 3.88 -1.05
N GLN A 50 -6.58 4.04 -1.04
CA GLN A 50 -7.52 2.92 -1.16
C GLN A 50 -7.40 2.19 -2.52
N LEU A 51 -7.26 2.94 -3.62
CA LEU A 51 -7.04 2.37 -4.95
C LEU A 51 -5.71 1.63 -5.04
N ALA A 52 -4.65 2.14 -4.41
CA ALA A 52 -3.35 1.47 -4.36
C ALA A 52 -3.45 0.14 -3.59
N ALA A 53 -4.14 0.12 -2.44
CA ALA A 53 -4.38 -1.10 -1.68
C ALA A 53 -5.12 -2.17 -2.52
N GLN A 54 -6.22 -1.79 -3.19
CA GLN A 54 -6.91 -2.72 -4.10
C GLN A 54 -6.03 -3.15 -5.29
N ALA A 55 -5.23 -2.23 -5.85
CA ALA A 55 -4.34 -2.53 -6.96
C ALA A 55 -3.25 -3.55 -6.57
N HIS A 56 -2.70 -3.47 -5.36
CA HIS A 56 -1.76 -4.47 -4.86
C HIS A 56 -2.36 -5.87 -4.85
N ILE A 57 -3.54 -6.02 -4.27
CA ILE A 57 -4.25 -7.32 -4.22
C ILE A 57 -4.61 -7.80 -5.62
N SER A 58 -5.07 -6.92 -6.51
CA SER A 58 -5.38 -7.25 -7.90
C SER A 58 -4.14 -7.74 -8.67
N LEU A 59 -3.00 -7.06 -8.52
CA LEU A 59 -1.74 -7.45 -9.16
C LEU A 59 -1.22 -8.79 -8.64
N ILE A 60 -1.31 -9.05 -7.34
CA ILE A 60 -0.90 -10.32 -6.74
C ILE A 60 -1.79 -11.46 -7.25
N ARG A 61 -3.12 -11.27 -7.25
CA ARG A 61 -4.07 -12.25 -7.80
C ARG A 61 -3.80 -12.52 -9.28
N ARG A 62 -3.51 -11.47 -10.05
CA ARG A 62 -3.12 -11.58 -11.45
C ARG A 62 -1.83 -12.40 -11.61
N ALA A 63 -0.80 -12.12 -10.81
CA ALA A 63 0.47 -12.86 -10.82
C ALA A 63 0.24 -14.34 -10.52
N VAL A 64 -0.49 -14.65 -9.44
CA VAL A 64 -0.82 -16.03 -9.05
C VAL A 64 -1.55 -16.75 -10.19
N ARG A 65 -2.62 -16.16 -10.72
CA ARG A 65 -3.39 -16.75 -11.82
C ARG A 65 -2.53 -17.00 -13.06
N GLU A 66 -1.74 -16.01 -13.48
CA GLU A 66 -0.94 -16.11 -14.71
C GLU A 66 0.19 -17.12 -14.59
N VAL A 67 0.87 -17.20 -13.43
CA VAL A 67 1.93 -18.18 -13.17
C VAL A 67 1.37 -19.60 -13.10
N LEU A 68 0.26 -19.80 -12.37
CA LEU A 68 -0.34 -21.13 -12.21
C LEU A 68 -0.96 -21.65 -13.52
N ALA A 69 -1.32 -20.77 -14.45
CA ALA A 69 -1.81 -21.15 -15.77
C ALA A 69 -0.70 -21.51 -16.77
N GLN A 70 0.58 -21.31 -16.44
CA GLN A 70 1.68 -21.70 -17.33
C GLN A 70 2.01 -23.21 -17.20
N ASP A 71 2.08 -23.90 -18.32
CA ASP A 71 2.61 -25.27 -18.40
C ASP A 71 4.12 -25.29 -18.67
N VAL A 72 4.61 -24.28 -19.41
CA VAL A 72 6.00 -24.18 -19.88
C VAL A 72 6.45 -22.73 -19.77
N LEU A 73 7.70 -22.54 -19.34
CA LEU A 73 8.38 -21.25 -19.39
C LEU A 73 9.51 -21.34 -20.43
N GLU A 74 9.48 -20.49 -21.45
CA GLU A 74 10.51 -20.48 -22.49
C GLU A 74 11.90 -20.23 -21.89
N GLY A 75 12.88 -21.05 -22.30
CA GLY A 75 14.24 -21.00 -21.74
C GLY A 75 14.44 -21.75 -20.42
N ASP A 76 13.36 -22.21 -19.76
CA ASP A 76 13.43 -23.03 -18.55
C ASP A 76 13.53 -24.53 -18.88
N GLY A 77 14.65 -24.95 -19.46
CA GLY A 77 14.80 -26.30 -20.03
C GLY A 77 14.57 -27.47 -19.05
N ASN A 78 14.62 -27.24 -17.73
CA ASN A 78 14.30 -28.24 -16.71
C ASN A 78 13.02 -27.92 -15.91
N GLY A 79 12.32 -26.83 -16.24
CA GLY A 79 11.10 -26.37 -15.55
C GLY A 79 11.34 -25.91 -14.10
N LYS A 80 12.59 -25.67 -13.68
CA LYS A 80 12.90 -25.37 -12.27
C LYS A 80 12.40 -23.98 -11.88
N ALA A 81 12.55 -23.00 -12.77
CA ALA A 81 12.11 -21.64 -12.51
C ALA A 81 10.59 -21.57 -12.37
N LEU A 82 9.87 -22.17 -13.33
CA LEU A 82 8.41 -22.20 -13.32
C LEU A 82 7.87 -22.92 -12.08
N ARG A 83 8.42 -24.09 -11.73
CA ARG A 83 7.98 -24.83 -10.51
C ARG A 83 8.24 -24.05 -9.22
N ALA A 84 9.31 -23.26 -9.15
CA ALA A 84 9.59 -22.42 -7.98
C ALA A 84 8.54 -21.31 -7.85
N LEU A 85 8.25 -20.60 -8.94
CA LEU A 85 7.20 -19.57 -8.98
C LEU A 85 5.82 -20.15 -8.69
N GLN A 86 5.47 -21.30 -9.26
CA GLN A 86 4.19 -21.97 -9.01
C GLN A 86 4.01 -22.36 -7.54
N ARG A 87 5.07 -22.86 -6.90
CA ARG A 87 5.02 -23.19 -5.46
C ARG A 87 4.71 -21.95 -4.62
N VAL A 88 5.41 -20.84 -4.88
CA VAL A 88 5.15 -19.57 -4.19
C VAL A 88 3.73 -19.09 -4.47
N CYS A 89 3.27 -19.14 -5.72
CA CYS A 89 1.92 -18.70 -6.07
C CYS A 89 0.82 -19.58 -5.43
N GLN A 90 1.06 -20.89 -5.25
CA GLN A 90 0.16 -21.78 -4.51
C GLN A 90 0.09 -21.41 -3.03
N GLU A 91 1.23 -21.06 -2.42
CA GLU A 91 1.28 -20.62 -1.03
C GLU A 91 0.55 -19.29 -0.85
N ILE A 92 0.81 -18.32 -1.73
CA ILE A 92 0.11 -17.03 -1.75
C ILE A 92 -1.40 -17.22 -1.92
N GLN A 93 -1.81 -18.09 -2.84
CA GLN A 93 -3.22 -18.43 -3.04
C GLN A 93 -3.84 -19.00 -1.76
N ALA A 94 -3.19 -19.97 -1.12
CA ALA A 94 -3.71 -20.60 0.09
C ALA A 94 -3.89 -19.61 1.25
N VAL A 95 -2.93 -18.70 1.45
CA VAL A 95 -3.05 -17.65 2.46
C VAL A 95 -4.14 -16.65 2.07
N GLY A 96 -4.16 -16.17 0.82
CA GLY A 96 -5.17 -15.21 0.34
C GLY A 96 -6.60 -15.76 0.40
N GLU A 97 -6.80 -17.05 0.17
CA GLU A 97 -8.11 -17.72 0.26
C GLU A 97 -8.57 -18.00 1.69
N SER A 98 -7.67 -17.95 2.68
CA SER A 98 -7.98 -18.24 4.09
C SER A 98 -7.86 -17.04 5.02
N LEU A 99 -7.20 -15.96 4.60
CA LEU A 99 -7.03 -14.76 5.40
C LEU A 99 -8.36 -14.01 5.53
N VAL A 100 -8.78 -13.84 6.78
CA VAL A 100 -10.01 -13.15 7.17
C VAL A 100 -9.65 -11.73 7.58
N ILE A 101 -10.42 -10.76 7.10
CA ILE A 101 -10.34 -9.37 7.58
C ILE A 101 -11.36 -9.20 8.69
N LYS A 102 -10.88 -8.80 9.87
CA LYS A 102 -11.72 -8.67 11.06
C LYS A 102 -11.50 -7.30 11.71
N LYS A 103 -12.59 -6.54 11.80
CA LYS A 103 -12.64 -5.27 12.49
C LYS A 103 -12.48 -5.44 14.01
N ARG A 104 -12.07 -4.37 14.69
CA ARG A 104 -11.86 -4.34 16.15
C ARG A 104 -13.14 -4.58 16.94
N ASP A 105 -14.29 -4.22 16.36
CA ASP A 105 -15.62 -4.54 16.90
C ASP A 105 -15.97 -6.04 16.80
N GLY A 106 -15.10 -6.85 16.19
CA GLY A 106 -15.25 -8.29 16.00
C GLY A 106 -15.92 -8.69 14.69
N ARG A 107 -16.38 -7.73 13.88
CA ARG A 107 -17.07 -7.98 12.61
C ARG A 107 -16.09 -8.48 11.56
N VAL A 108 -16.41 -9.62 10.96
CA VAL A 108 -15.74 -10.12 9.76
C VAL A 108 -16.27 -9.37 8.55
N VAL A 109 -15.39 -8.68 7.82
CA VAL A 109 -15.76 -7.88 6.62
C VAL A 109 -15.31 -8.52 5.32
N ALA A 110 -14.37 -9.45 5.37
CA ALA A 110 -13.98 -10.30 4.24
C ALA A 110 -13.45 -11.63 4.78
N ASP A 111 -13.75 -12.72 4.09
CA ASP A 111 -13.29 -14.07 4.44
C ASP A 111 -12.27 -14.65 3.45
N ASN A 112 -11.92 -13.89 2.41
CA ASN A 112 -10.90 -14.22 1.42
C ASN A 112 -10.54 -12.99 0.55
N TRP A 113 -9.42 -13.07 -0.17
CA TRP A 113 -8.88 -12.03 -1.07
C TRP A 113 -9.71 -11.69 -2.33
N GLU A 114 -10.75 -12.46 -2.65
CA GLU A 114 -11.69 -12.14 -3.73
C GLU A 114 -12.82 -11.22 -3.26
N HIS A 115 -13.02 -11.11 -1.94
CA HIS A 115 -14.06 -10.26 -1.37
C HIS A 115 -13.81 -8.79 -1.69
N GLN A 116 -14.86 -8.06 -2.07
CA GLN A 116 -14.75 -6.65 -2.49
C GLN A 116 -14.20 -5.72 -1.39
N GLU A 117 -14.41 -6.10 -0.12
CA GLU A 117 -13.96 -5.35 1.06
C GLU A 117 -12.64 -5.88 1.64
N PHE A 118 -11.94 -6.78 0.94
CA PHE A 118 -10.69 -7.37 1.45
C PHE A 118 -9.58 -6.33 1.63
N ALA A 119 -9.36 -5.46 0.63
CA ALA A 119 -8.32 -4.44 0.73
C ALA A 119 -8.79 -3.16 1.42
N VAL A 120 -10.08 -2.83 1.29
CA VAL A 120 -10.68 -1.57 1.77
C VAL A 120 -12.04 -1.88 2.35
N ALA A 121 -12.32 -1.45 3.58
CA ALA A 121 -13.60 -1.64 4.23
C ALA A 121 -14.08 -0.36 4.91
N HIS A 122 -15.33 -0.36 5.36
CA HIS A 122 -15.82 0.72 6.20
C HIS A 122 -15.12 0.69 7.56
N ASN A 123 -14.55 1.82 7.96
CA ASN A 123 -13.97 2.00 9.29
C ASN A 123 -15.10 1.98 10.34
N GLU A 124 -14.78 1.47 11.53
CA GLU A 124 -15.63 1.42 12.72
C GLU A 124 -16.09 2.81 13.16
N ALA A 125 -15.24 3.82 12.99
CA ALA A 125 -15.54 5.21 13.29
C ALA A 125 -15.18 6.12 12.11
N LYS A 126 -15.97 7.19 11.92
CA LYS A 126 -15.61 8.22 10.95
C LYS A 126 -14.50 9.08 11.53
N GLU A 127 -13.41 9.24 10.80
CA GLU A 127 -12.35 10.17 11.15
C GLU A 127 -12.57 11.51 10.47
N ILE A 128 -12.86 12.51 11.29
CA ILE A 128 -13.09 13.89 10.87
C ILE A 128 -12.28 14.82 11.79
N GLY A 129 -11.46 15.66 11.18
CA GLY A 129 -10.62 16.65 11.86
C GLY A 129 -9.19 16.17 12.08
N ASP A 130 -8.48 16.86 12.98
CA ASP A 130 -7.08 16.56 13.25
C ASP A 130 -6.94 15.22 13.97
N ARG A 131 -5.94 14.43 13.56
CA ARG A 131 -5.56 13.16 14.18
C ARG A 131 -4.07 13.10 14.39
N GLN A 132 -3.67 12.42 15.45
CA GLN A 132 -2.27 12.23 15.74
C GLN A 132 -1.74 11.04 14.94
N LEU A 133 -0.60 11.22 14.27
CA LEU A 133 0.15 10.11 13.70
C LEU A 133 0.93 9.37 14.78
N ARG A 134 0.82 8.05 14.76
CA ARG A 134 1.56 7.12 15.61
C ARG A 134 2.43 6.21 14.76
N GLN A 135 3.53 5.75 15.36
CA GLN A 135 4.33 4.70 14.76
C GLN A 135 3.45 3.46 14.61
N TYR A 136 3.57 2.78 13.47
CA TYR A 136 2.86 1.53 13.26
C TYR A 136 3.46 0.44 14.16
N GLU A 137 2.58 -0.32 14.83
CA GLU A 137 2.95 -1.49 15.61
C GLU A 137 2.31 -2.72 14.97
N SER A 138 3.12 -3.72 14.65
CA SER A 138 2.64 -4.97 14.08
C SER A 138 1.65 -5.66 15.02
N PRO A 139 0.59 -6.28 14.47
CA PRO A 139 -0.39 -6.98 15.29
C PRO A 139 0.21 -8.25 15.92
N ASP A 140 -0.34 -8.67 17.06
CA ASP A 140 0.06 -9.92 17.71
C ASP A 140 -0.55 -11.12 16.96
N HIS A 141 0.28 -12.07 16.53
CA HIS A 141 -0.12 -13.27 15.81
C HIS A 141 -1.12 -14.16 16.59
N GLU A 142 -1.09 -14.17 17.92
CA GLU A 142 -2.00 -15.00 18.74
C GLU A 142 -3.43 -14.45 18.75
N THR A 143 -3.58 -13.15 18.57
CA THR A 143 -4.86 -12.44 18.78
C THR A 143 -5.46 -11.88 17.50
N SER A 144 -4.64 -11.53 16.51
CA SER A 144 -5.07 -10.93 15.25
C SER A 144 -5.68 -11.94 14.27
N GLY A 145 -5.24 -13.20 14.30
CA GLY A 145 -5.59 -14.18 13.28
C GLY A 145 -4.83 -14.01 11.96
N VAL A 146 -3.86 -13.08 11.90
CA VAL A 146 -2.93 -12.94 10.78
C VAL A 146 -1.80 -13.97 10.94
N PRO A 147 -1.43 -14.72 9.89
CA PRO A 147 -0.33 -15.67 9.98
C PRO A 147 0.99 -15.01 10.41
N GLU A 148 1.73 -15.65 11.33
CA GLU A 148 3.02 -15.13 11.82
C GLU A 148 4.00 -14.78 10.69
N ALA A 149 4.09 -15.62 9.65
CA ALA A 149 4.96 -15.37 8.50
C ALA A 149 4.61 -14.08 7.73
N VAL A 150 3.33 -13.68 7.74
CA VAL A 150 2.86 -12.45 7.11
C VAL A 150 3.25 -11.22 7.94
N ILE A 151 3.14 -11.33 9.27
CA ILE A 151 3.57 -10.28 10.22
C ILE A 151 5.09 -10.10 10.17
N VAL A 152 5.85 -11.18 10.34
CA VAL A 152 7.32 -11.17 10.34
C VAL A 152 7.88 -10.62 9.03
N ALA A 153 7.22 -10.87 7.90
CA ALA A 153 7.64 -10.30 6.62
C ALA A 153 7.58 -8.77 6.60
N HIS A 154 6.61 -8.16 7.29
CA HIS A 154 6.54 -6.70 7.43
C HIS A 154 7.62 -6.18 8.37
N GLU A 155 7.86 -6.84 9.49
CA GLU A 155 8.95 -6.47 10.42
C GLU A 155 10.33 -6.49 9.73
N ILE A 156 10.57 -7.49 8.87
CA ILE A 156 11.80 -7.55 8.06
C ILE A 156 11.84 -6.38 7.06
N THR A 157 10.73 -6.05 6.40
CA THR A 157 10.65 -4.91 5.48
C THR A 157 10.96 -3.59 6.21
N ALA A 158 10.41 -3.40 7.40
CA ALA A 158 10.64 -2.20 8.23
C ALA A 158 12.09 -2.11 8.73
N ASP A 159 12.76 -3.23 9.02
CA ASP A 159 14.19 -3.24 9.39
C ASP A 159 15.11 -3.00 8.18
N GLU A 160 14.78 -3.60 7.02
CA GLU A 160 15.59 -3.48 5.79
C GLU A 160 15.54 -2.07 5.18
N HIS A 161 14.50 -1.28 5.48
CA HIS A 161 14.29 0.04 4.91
C HIS A 161 14.31 1.12 5.99
N GLU A 162 15.13 2.15 5.80
CA GLU A 162 15.16 3.28 6.72
C GLU A 162 13.80 4.00 6.76
N GLY A 163 13.17 4.03 7.94
CA GLY A 163 11.84 4.59 8.19
C GLY A 163 11.76 6.08 7.89
N VAL A 164 11.21 6.41 6.71
CA VAL A 164 11.02 7.79 6.23
C VAL A 164 10.10 8.59 7.16
N ILE A 165 9.05 7.94 7.66
CA ILE A 165 8.08 8.56 8.58
C ILE A 165 8.52 8.40 10.04
N ASP A 166 9.24 7.34 10.41
CA ASP A 166 9.75 7.12 11.78
C ASP A 166 10.60 8.28 12.26
N THR A 167 11.47 8.81 11.40
CA THR A 167 12.27 9.99 11.71
C THR A 167 11.41 11.25 11.87
N SER A 168 10.23 11.31 11.25
CA SER A 168 9.31 12.42 11.42
C SER A 168 8.52 12.30 12.73
N ILE A 169 7.98 11.12 13.01
CA ILE A 169 7.24 10.83 14.25
C ILE A 169 8.15 10.93 15.48
N ALA A 170 9.39 10.45 15.41
CA ALA A 170 10.31 10.45 16.53
C ALA A 170 10.87 11.84 16.88
N TYR A 171 11.09 12.70 15.88
CA TYR A 171 11.69 14.03 16.09
C TYR A 171 10.65 15.16 16.24
N GLU A 172 9.47 15.00 15.65
CA GLU A 172 8.38 15.97 15.72
C GLU A 172 7.33 15.42 16.68
N HIS A 173 7.44 15.78 17.97
CA HIS A 173 6.41 15.44 18.94
C HIS A 173 5.05 15.91 18.42
N GLU A 174 4.12 14.96 18.26
CA GLU A 174 2.71 15.19 17.93
C GLU A 174 2.46 15.77 16.52
N LEU A 175 2.72 14.96 15.48
CA LEU A 175 2.30 15.26 14.11
C LEU A 175 0.78 15.18 13.99
N ASN A 176 0.14 16.33 13.78
CA ASN A 176 -1.30 16.42 13.58
C ASN A 176 -1.63 16.51 12.09
N ILE A 177 -2.49 15.61 11.62
CA ILE A 177 -2.89 15.52 10.22
C ILE A 177 -4.41 15.61 10.07
N ALA A 178 -4.85 16.22 8.98
CA ALA A 178 -6.27 16.37 8.71
C ALA A 178 -6.84 15.07 8.11
N MET A 179 -7.85 14.50 8.78
CA MET A 179 -8.55 13.27 8.38
C MET A 179 -10.02 13.55 8.01
N PHE A 180 -10.49 12.94 6.91
CA PHE A 180 -11.87 13.08 6.41
C PHE A 180 -12.36 11.83 5.67
N HIS A 181 -12.37 10.67 6.33
CA HIS A 181 -12.76 9.42 5.68
C HIS A 181 -13.64 8.56 6.59
N SER A 182 -14.36 7.66 5.93
CA SER A 182 -15.18 6.63 6.58
C SER A 182 -14.83 5.23 6.09
N ASP A 183 -13.98 5.13 5.09
CA ASP A 183 -13.41 3.89 4.61
C ASP A 183 -11.93 3.90 4.94
N GLU A 184 -11.36 2.74 5.15
CA GLU A 184 -9.95 2.55 5.47
C GLU A 184 -9.37 1.37 4.72
N VAL A 185 -8.05 1.39 4.55
CA VAL A 185 -7.29 0.25 4.06
C VAL A 185 -7.09 -0.74 5.20
N ASN A 186 -7.41 -2.01 4.96
CA ASN A 186 -7.26 -3.04 5.98
C ASN A 186 -5.78 -3.40 6.17
N GLU A 187 -5.33 -3.42 7.43
CA GLU A 187 -3.97 -3.77 7.83
C GLU A 187 -3.56 -5.15 7.27
N GLU A 188 -4.42 -6.15 7.45
CA GLU A 188 -4.10 -7.54 7.09
C GLU A 188 -3.88 -7.69 5.59
N ALA A 189 -4.59 -6.90 4.76
CA ALA A 189 -4.42 -6.91 3.32
C ALA A 189 -3.06 -6.35 2.88
N ILE A 190 -2.57 -5.31 3.55
CA ILE A 190 -1.25 -4.72 3.25
C ILE A 190 -0.12 -5.60 3.76
N LEU A 191 -0.27 -6.18 4.97
CA LEU A 191 0.68 -7.17 5.47
C LEU A 191 0.78 -8.38 4.52
N PHE A 192 -0.37 -8.90 4.06
CA PHE A 192 -0.41 -9.95 3.05
C PHE A 192 0.25 -9.53 1.73
N ALA A 193 -0.01 -8.31 1.25
CA ALA A 193 0.58 -7.81 0.03
C ALA A 193 2.11 -7.73 0.12
N ASN A 194 2.63 -7.23 1.25
CA ASN A 194 4.06 -7.20 1.53
C ASN A 194 4.69 -8.60 1.46
N TRP A 195 4.12 -9.54 2.22
CA TRP A 195 4.60 -10.91 2.27
C TRP A 195 4.58 -11.57 0.88
N ALA A 196 3.49 -11.40 0.12
CA ALA A 196 3.36 -11.94 -1.22
C ALA A 196 4.40 -11.36 -2.20
N TYR A 197 4.64 -10.04 -2.17
CA TYR A 197 5.66 -9.42 -3.00
C TYR A 197 7.06 -9.92 -2.68
N ARG A 198 7.42 -10.04 -1.40
CA ARG A 198 8.71 -10.59 -0.99
C ARG A 198 8.91 -12.01 -1.51
N LEU A 199 7.91 -12.89 -1.36
CA LEU A 199 8.00 -14.26 -1.86
C LEU A 199 8.14 -14.33 -3.39
N ILE A 200 7.35 -13.54 -4.13
CA ILE A 200 7.45 -13.48 -5.60
C ILE A 200 8.83 -12.98 -6.01
N HIS A 201 9.30 -11.88 -5.40
CA HIS A 201 10.60 -11.29 -5.69
C HIS A 201 11.74 -12.29 -5.43
N ASP A 202 11.75 -12.97 -4.28
CA ASP A 202 12.76 -13.97 -3.94
C ASP A 202 12.78 -15.16 -4.90
N ALA A 203 11.60 -15.61 -5.35
CA ALA A 203 11.49 -16.67 -6.35
C ALA A 203 11.97 -16.23 -7.75
N LEU A 204 11.88 -14.95 -8.08
CA LEU A 204 12.35 -14.39 -9.35
C LEU A 204 13.89 -14.28 -9.41
N ILE A 205 14.57 -14.00 -8.29
CA ILE A 205 16.03 -13.74 -8.26
C ILE A 205 16.86 -14.77 -9.05
N PRO A 206 16.70 -16.11 -8.85
CA PRO A 206 17.54 -17.10 -9.52
C PRO A 206 17.26 -17.25 -11.01
N SER A 207 16.08 -16.82 -11.48
CA SER A 207 15.56 -17.12 -12.82
C SER A 207 15.16 -15.87 -13.62
N ARG A 208 15.52 -14.68 -13.15
CA ARG A 208 15.13 -13.38 -13.74
C ARG A 208 15.35 -13.29 -15.25
N HIS A 209 16.45 -13.82 -15.76
CA HIS A 209 16.81 -13.75 -17.18
C HIS A 209 15.91 -14.63 -18.06
N ILE A 210 15.35 -15.69 -17.48
CA ILE A 210 14.36 -16.55 -18.13
C ILE A 210 13.02 -15.81 -18.14
N VAL A 211 12.59 -15.31 -16.97
CA VAL A 211 11.31 -14.61 -16.82
C VAL A 211 11.25 -13.34 -17.67
N ALA A 212 12.34 -12.56 -17.74
CA ALA A 212 12.44 -11.33 -18.52
C ALA A 212 12.19 -11.55 -20.02
N ASN A 213 12.46 -12.75 -20.54
CA ASN A 213 12.24 -13.10 -21.94
C ASN A 213 10.92 -13.86 -22.18
N SER A 214 9.99 -13.81 -21.22
CA SER A 214 8.73 -14.55 -21.26
C SER A 214 7.49 -13.64 -21.15
N ALA A 215 6.31 -14.23 -21.30
CA ALA A 215 5.03 -13.56 -21.03
C ALA A 215 4.89 -13.09 -19.56
N LEU A 216 5.67 -13.65 -18.64
CA LEU A 216 5.71 -13.28 -17.22
C LEU A 216 6.71 -12.15 -16.92
N SER A 217 7.33 -11.55 -17.93
CA SER A 217 8.33 -10.49 -17.76
C SER A 217 7.85 -9.29 -16.94
N TRP A 218 6.54 -9.01 -16.96
CA TRP A 218 5.94 -7.94 -16.17
C TRP A 218 6.04 -8.18 -14.66
N LEU A 219 6.23 -9.42 -14.18
CA LEU A 219 6.43 -9.72 -12.75
C LEU A 219 7.68 -9.05 -12.19
N ILE A 220 8.66 -8.73 -13.05
CA ILE A 220 9.90 -8.02 -12.66
C ILE A 220 9.61 -6.55 -12.33
N GLN A 221 8.47 -6.02 -12.77
CA GLN A 221 8.03 -4.65 -12.52
C GLN A 221 7.16 -4.51 -11.27
N LEU A 222 6.84 -5.62 -10.60
CA LEU A 222 6.12 -5.58 -9.33
C LEU A 222 6.94 -4.85 -8.26
N PRO A 223 6.28 -4.19 -7.28
CA PRO A 223 6.93 -3.81 -6.04
C PRO A 223 7.65 -5.02 -5.40
N ASP A 224 8.80 -4.79 -4.74
CA ASP A 224 9.47 -5.85 -3.97
C ASP A 224 8.93 -5.95 -2.54
N ALA A 225 8.41 -4.85 -1.99
CA ALA A 225 7.78 -4.81 -0.67
C ALA A 225 6.79 -3.63 -0.56
N VAL A 226 5.86 -3.75 0.39
CA VAL A 226 4.98 -2.65 0.81
C VAL A 226 5.00 -2.58 2.32
N GLU A 227 5.23 -1.41 2.89
CA GLU A 227 5.41 -1.22 4.32
C GLU A 227 4.29 -0.32 4.83
N ILE A 228 3.59 -0.72 5.89
CA ILE A 228 2.75 0.20 6.68
C ILE A 228 3.67 1.08 7.52
N LEU A 229 3.53 2.40 7.40
CA LEU A 229 4.43 3.36 8.02
C LEU A 229 3.90 3.94 9.33
N CYS A 230 2.59 4.12 9.43
CA CYS A 230 1.98 4.76 10.58
C CYS A 230 0.49 4.46 10.70
N SER A 231 -0.01 4.65 11.92
CA SER A 231 -1.43 4.58 12.29
C SER A 231 -1.91 5.96 12.73
N THR A 232 -3.23 6.16 12.80
CA THR A 232 -3.82 7.32 13.50
C THR A 232 -4.35 6.94 14.86
N ALA A 233 -4.33 7.89 15.78
CA ALA A 233 -4.95 7.77 17.10
C ALA A 233 -5.84 9.00 17.42
N ASP A 234 -6.79 8.79 18.33
CA ASP A 234 -7.55 9.86 18.97
C ASP A 234 -6.81 10.50 20.15
N ASP A 235 -7.43 11.49 20.78
CA ASP A 235 -6.88 12.23 21.93
C ASP A 235 -6.64 11.32 23.17
N ASP A 236 -7.33 10.18 23.25
CA ASP A 236 -7.20 9.18 24.33
C ASP A 236 -6.15 8.09 23.97
N ASP A 237 -5.36 8.31 22.92
CA ASP A 237 -4.33 7.41 22.40
C ASP A 237 -4.86 6.07 21.89
N GLN A 238 -6.13 6.01 21.50
CA GLN A 238 -6.70 4.82 20.88
C GLN A 238 -6.51 4.89 19.37
N VAL A 239 -5.92 3.83 18.80
CA VAL A 239 -5.77 3.69 17.34
C VAL A 239 -7.14 3.83 16.66
N LEU A 240 -7.22 4.55 15.55
CA LEU A 240 -8.45 4.73 14.77
C LEU A 240 -8.36 4.08 13.39
N THR A 241 -7.24 4.29 12.69
CA THR A 241 -6.88 3.57 11.46
C THR A 241 -5.49 2.98 11.64
N GLU A 242 -5.37 1.66 11.51
CA GLU A 242 -4.11 0.93 11.63
C GLU A 242 -3.16 1.26 10.47
N CYS A 243 -3.67 1.26 9.23
CA CYS A 243 -2.90 1.52 8.01
C CYS A 243 -3.18 2.92 7.46
N SER A 244 -2.59 3.96 8.07
CA SER A 244 -2.82 5.36 7.65
C SER A 244 -1.90 5.83 6.52
N ALA A 245 -0.73 5.20 6.36
CA ALA A 245 0.16 5.44 5.23
C ALA A 245 1.00 4.19 4.91
N THR A 246 1.40 4.05 3.64
CA THR A 246 2.32 3.00 3.21
C THR A 246 3.49 3.52 2.37
N CYS A 247 4.63 2.83 2.45
CA CYS A 247 5.74 2.95 1.52
C CYS A 247 5.71 1.76 0.55
N ILE A 248 5.87 2.03 -0.73
CA ILE A 248 5.97 1.03 -1.79
C ILE A 248 7.41 1.02 -2.25
N ASN A 249 8.11 -0.08 -2.00
CA ASN A 249 9.51 -0.24 -2.32
C ASN A 249 9.68 -0.94 -3.68
N TYR A 250 10.66 -0.47 -4.43
CA TYR A 250 11.08 -1.00 -5.72
C TYR A 250 12.58 -1.16 -5.77
N ARG A 251 13.05 -2.40 -5.71
CA ARG A 251 14.46 -2.74 -5.77
C ARG A 251 14.92 -3.00 -7.19
N ASP A 252 15.89 -2.23 -7.63
CA ASP A 252 16.60 -2.49 -8.88
C ASP A 252 17.46 -3.76 -8.76
N PHE A 253 17.23 -4.75 -9.61
CA PHE A 253 17.98 -5.99 -9.55
C PHE A 253 19.47 -5.82 -9.86
N GLU A 254 19.83 -4.84 -10.70
CA GLU A 254 21.20 -4.60 -11.16
C GLU A 254 21.93 -3.65 -10.21
N SER A 255 21.37 -2.47 -9.94
CA SER A 255 22.03 -1.45 -9.12
C SER A 255 21.81 -1.64 -7.62
N LYS A 256 20.86 -2.49 -7.21
CA LYS A 256 20.40 -2.66 -5.82
C LYS A 256 19.83 -1.41 -5.15
N THR A 257 19.65 -0.35 -5.94
CA THR A 257 18.99 0.90 -5.56
C THR A 257 17.54 0.62 -5.20
N VAL A 258 17.07 1.18 -4.08
CA VAL A 258 15.68 1.09 -3.65
C VAL A 258 15.00 2.41 -3.97
N ARG A 259 13.93 2.34 -4.76
CA ARG A 259 13.09 3.49 -5.10
C ARG A 259 11.79 3.38 -4.35
N ARG A 260 11.23 4.52 -3.96
CA ARG A 260 10.02 4.56 -3.14
C ARG A 260 8.88 5.29 -3.82
N SER A 261 7.67 4.92 -3.47
CA SER A 261 6.41 5.65 -3.69
C SER A 261 5.61 5.55 -2.41
N PHE A 262 4.65 6.46 -2.21
CA PHE A 262 3.97 6.58 -0.93
C PHE A 262 2.46 6.63 -1.10
N THR A 263 1.75 6.17 -0.09
CA THR A 263 0.31 6.29 -0.02
C THR A 263 -0.10 6.84 1.36
N CYS A 264 -1.12 7.68 1.43
CA CYS A 264 -1.62 8.30 2.66
C CYS A 264 -3.15 8.32 2.66
N GLN A 265 -3.77 7.90 3.75
CA GLN A 265 -5.21 8.02 3.96
C GLN A 265 -5.62 9.47 4.27
N PHE A 266 -4.73 10.23 4.91
CA PHE A 266 -4.82 11.67 5.14
C PHE A 266 -4.40 12.49 3.92
N HIS A 267 -4.70 13.78 3.99
CA HIS A 267 -4.33 14.78 3.00
C HIS A 267 -3.18 15.66 3.52
N PRO A 268 -1.91 15.22 3.42
CA PRO A 268 -0.78 16.02 3.90
C PRO A 268 -0.54 17.30 3.08
N GLU A 269 -1.15 17.41 1.90
CA GLU A 269 -1.14 18.59 1.05
C GLU A 269 -2.15 19.67 1.47
N LEU A 270 -3.13 19.32 2.31
CA LEU A 270 -4.14 20.25 2.79
C LEU A 270 -3.73 20.87 4.12
N LEU A 271 -4.05 22.14 4.28
CA LEU A 271 -3.85 22.88 5.53
C LEU A 271 -5.06 22.67 6.45
N ALA A 272 -4.84 22.73 7.76
CA ALA A 272 -5.80 22.31 8.79
C ALA A 272 -7.24 22.89 8.65
N ASP A 273 -7.42 24.13 8.18
CA ASP A 273 -8.77 24.69 7.96
C ASP A 273 -9.28 24.48 6.53
N LEU A 274 -10.05 23.40 6.32
CA LEU A 274 -10.69 23.13 5.04
C LEU A 274 -11.85 24.08 4.70
N ARG A 275 -12.43 24.79 5.68
CA ARG A 275 -13.59 25.68 5.43
C ARG A 275 -13.21 26.90 4.60
N VAL A 276 -11.92 27.20 4.52
CA VAL A 276 -11.38 28.30 3.72
C VAL A 276 -10.83 27.87 2.37
N VAL A 277 -10.95 26.58 2.00
CA VAL A 277 -10.55 26.09 0.67
C VAL A 277 -11.34 26.83 -0.40
N GLY A 278 -10.60 27.48 -1.32
CA GLY A 278 -11.16 28.33 -2.38
C GLY A 278 -11.51 29.77 -1.96
N LEU A 279 -11.44 30.10 -0.66
CA LEU A 279 -11.73 31.44 -0.12
C LEU A 279 -10.50 32.13 0.49
N ARG A 280 -9.45 31.38 0.81
CA ARG A 280 -8.18 31.89 1.38
C ARG A 280 -7.25 32.47 0.31
N GLN A 281 -6.38 33.37 0.74
CA GLN A 281 -5.17 33.70 -0.01
C GLN A 281 -4.22 32.48 -0.03
N PRO A 282 -3.37 32.34 -1.05
CA PRO A 282 -2.32 31.32 -1.05
C PRO A 282 -1.49 31.38 0.23
N PRO A 283 -1.14 30.23 0.86
CA PRO A 283 -0.31 30.20 2.06
C PRO A 283 1.02 30.91 1.85
N SER A 284 1.52 31.54 2.91
CA SER A 284 2.89 32.05 2.91
C SER A 284 3.89 30.89 3.10
N TYR A 285 5.15 31.09 2.68
CA TYR A 285 6.19 30.10 2.93
C TYR A 285 6.41 29.81 4.43
N GLU A 286 6.23 30.81 5.29
CA GLU A 286 6.36 30.65 6.73
C GLU A 286 5.23 29.78 7.31
N GLU A 287 4.02 29.93 6.77
CA GLU A 287 2.87 29.09 7.15
C GLU A 287 3.11 27.63 6.74
N LEU A 288 3.55 27.39 5.49
CA LEU A 288 3.87 26.04 5.00
C LEU A 288 4.97 25.35 5.82
N LYS A 289 5.89 26.12 6.40
CA LYS A 289 6.96 25.58 7.25
C LYS A 289 6.48 25.12 8.62
N GLN A 290 5.35 25.64 9.09
CA GLN A 290 4.82 25.34 10.41
C GLN A 290 3.71 24.29 10.37
N ASP A 291 3.23 23.96 9.18
CA ASP A 291 2.19 22.94 8.98
C ASP A 291 2.80 21.52 8.94
N ASP A 292 2.29 20.64 9.80
CA ASP A 292 2.75 19.26 9.97
C ASP A 292 2.53 18.43 8.70
N GLY A 293 1.36 18.56 8.08
CA GLY A 293 1.01 17.87 6.85
C GLY A 293 1.96 18.25 5.72
N VAL A 294 2.17 19.54 5.49
CA VAL A 294 3.04 20.03 4.41
C VAL A 294 4.50 19.62 4.63
N ARG A 295 4.99 19.67 5.87
CA ARG A 295 6.34 19.20 6.20
C ARG A 295 6.49 17.71 5.93
N LEU A 296 5.51 16.91 6.31
CA LEU A 296 5.48 15.47 6.01
C LEU A 296 5.44 15.22 4.50
N PHE A 297 4.57 15.91 3.76
CA PHE A 297 4.48 15.79 2.31
C PHE A 297 5.81 16.08 1.61
N ALA A 298 6.51 17.14 2.02
CA ALA A 298 7.83 17.48 1.50
C ALA A 298 8.86 16.39 1.76
N ARG A 299 8.81 15.72 2.92
CA ARG A 299 9.69 14.58 3.24
C ARG A 299 9.39 13.36 2.39
N LEU A 300 8.11 13.02 2.18
CA LEU A 300 7.71 11.93 1.30
C LEU A 300 8.19 12.17 -0.14
N LEU A 301 8.04 13.40 -0.64
CA LEU A 301 8.58 13.78 -1.94
C LEU A 301 10.11 13.64 -2.00
N TYR A 302 10.81 14.15 -1.00
CA TYR A 302 12.26 14.07 -0.94
C TYR A 302 12.75 12.61 -0.90
N ALA A 303 12.19 11.78 -0.03
CA ALA A 303 12.54 10.37 0.09
C ALA A 303 12.18 9.57 -1.17
N GLY A 304 11.09 9.91 -1.86
CA GLY A 304 10.69 9.27 -3.10
C GLY A 304 11.58 9.65 -4.30
N MET A 305 12.22 10.80 -4.24
CA MET A 305 13.14 11.30 -5.26
C MET A 305 14.60 10.89 -5.03
N GLN A 306 14.94 10.37 -3.85
CA GLN A 306 16.29 9.86 -3.59
C GLN A 306 16.56 8.60 -4.44
N GLU A 307 17.74 8.58 -5.05
CA GLU A 307 18.34 7.41 -5.72
C GLU A 307 19.15 6.60 -4.71
#